data_AF-A0A966VHH1-F1
#
_entry.id   AF-A0A966VHH1-F1
#
_cell.length_a   1.000
_cell.length_b   1.000
_cell.length_c   1.000
_cell.angle_alpha   90.00
_cell.angle_beta   90.00
_cell.angle_gamma   90.00
#
_symmetry.space_group_name_H-M   'P 1'
#
loop_
_entity.id
_entity.type
_entity.pdbx_description
1 polymer ?
#
loop_
_entity_poly.entity_id
_entity_poly.type
_entity_poly.pdbx_seq_one_letter_code
_entity_poly.pdbx_strand_id
1 'polypeptide(L)'
;MKNNRRDFLKTACKNVVFASFGISLIEACSTEDMESMDPVLNNNNNGSSAKEPLVLNLNDGDLNGLKTVGGWLNYTSKNILLLRINKEEVRVFDNKCPHQGNRDRWSYDGSSFECGHHNNTYSNSCSGGLTCYTATLEGDTLTITI
;
A
#
# COMPACT_ATOMS: atom_id res chain seq x y z
N MET A 1 16.51 -35.88 33.81
CA MET A 1 16.87 -35.28 32.50
C MET A 1 17.30 -33.85 32.75
N LYS A 2 18.53 -33.50 32.34
CA LYS A 2 19.26 -32.30 32.79
C LYS A 2 19.07 -31.18 31.75
N ASN A 3 18.51 -30.06 32.18
CA ASN A 3 18.38 -28.84 31.35
C ASN A 3 19.78 -28.27 31.04
N ASN A 4 20.09 -27.99 29.77
CA ASN A 4 21.24 -27.15 29.40
C ASN A 4 20.97 -26.35 28.11
N ARG A 5 20.23 -25.24 28.25
CA ARG A 5 20.01 -24.21 27.21
C ARG A 5 21.21 -23.24 27.07
N ARG A 6 22.47 -23.71 27.16
CA ARG A 6 23.63 -22.78 27.28
C ARG A 6 24.87 -23.10 26.44
N ASP A 7 24.87 -24.10 25.56
CA ASP A 7 26.10 -24.49 24.84
C ASP A 7 26.18 -24.13 23.35
N PHE A 8 25.24 -23.34 22.80
CA PHE A 8 25.32 -22.98 21.37
C PHE A 8 25.89 -21.58 21.06
N LEU A 9 26.03 -20.69 22.05
CA LEU A 9 26.60 -19.34 21.80
C LEU A 9 28.03 -19.21 22.31
N LYS A 10 28.88 -20.17 21.92
CA LYS A 10 30.34 -20.02 21.97
C LYS A 10 30.92 -20.08 20.55
N THR A 11 30.67 -19.03 19.78
CA THR A 11 31.48 -18.68 18.60
C THR A 11 31.57 -17.16 18.52
N ALA A 12 32.20 -16.57 19.53
CA ALA A 12 32.68 -15.19 19.48
C ALA A 12 34.20 -15.27 19.45
N CYS A 13 34.78 -15.16 18.25
CA CYS A 13 36.16 -14.74 17.99
C CYS A 13 36.45 -14.87 16.49
N LYS A 14 36.38 -13.76 15.75
CA LYS A 14 37.37 -13.36 14.74
C LYS A 14 37.06 -11.92 14.29
N ASN A 15 38.10 -11.10 14.32
CA ASN A 15 38.07 -9.64 14.27
C ASN A 15 37.54 -9.11 12.93
N VAL A 16 36.56 -8.21 12.99
CA VAL A 16 36.19 -7.35 11.86
C VAL A 16 36.90 -6.02 12.05
N VAL A 17 37.97 -5.80 11.30
CA VAL A 17 38.63 -4.49 11.17
C VAL A 17 38.04 -3.82 9.93
N PHE A 18 37.11 -2.89 10.12
CA PHE A 18 36.71 -1.95 9.07
C PHE A 18 37.53 -0.67 9.22
N ALA A 19 38.44 -0.42 8.27
CA ALA A 19 39.15 0.83 8.14
C ALA A 19 38.24 1.86 7.47
N SER A 20 37.99 2.96 8.19
CA SER A 20 37.37 4.19 7.73
C SER A 20 38.33 5.01 6.88
N PHE A 21 37.94 5.50 5.69
CA PHE A 21 38.36 6.80 5.12
C PHE A 21 37.46 7.19 3.94
N GLY A 22 37.04 8.46 3.88
CA GLY A 22 36.52 9.08 2.66
C GLY A 22 35.29 9.95 2.84
N ILE A 23 35.44 11.12 3.46
CA ILE A 23 34.45 12.20 3.41
C ILE A 23 34.61 12.89 2.05
N SER A 24 33.54 12.97 1.25
CA SER A 24 33.43 13.98 0.20
C SER A 24 32.55 15.11 0.73
N LEU A 25 33.20 16.20 1.14
CA LEU A 25 32.59 17.51 1.32
C LEU A 25 32.64 18.23 -0.01
N ILE A 26 31.50 18.43 -0.66
CA ILE A 26 31.17 19.49 -1.63
C ILE A 26 29.74 19.23 -2.13
N GLU A 27 28.85 20.20 -2.30
CA GLU A 27 28.93 21.65 -2.25
C GLU A 27 27.50 22.15 -2.06
N ALA A 28 27.31 23.16 -1.21
CA ALA A 28 26.05 23.89 -1.13
C ALA A 28 25.87 24.65 -2.45
N CYS A 29 24.76 24.43 -3.16
CA CYS A 29 24.36 25.35 -4.22
C CYS A 29 23.27 26.26 -3.67
N SER A 30 23.66 27.52 -3.56
CA SER A 30 22.93 28.67 -3.07
C SER A 30 21.57 28.87 -3.73
N THR A 31 20.64 29.42 -2.96
CA THR A 31 19.47 30.11 -3.51
C THR A 31 19.87 31.55 -3.84
N GLU A 32 19.75 31.95 -5.11
CA GLU A 32 19.40 33.32 -5.50
C GLU A 32 18.79 33.34 -6.92
N ASP A 33 17.67 34.07 -7.01
CA ASP A 33 16.89 34.32 -8.21
C ASP A 33 17.63 35.23 -9.21
N MET A 34 17.59 34.92 -10.52
CA MET A 34 17.57 35.92 -11.61
C MET A 34 17.27 35.28 -12.99
N GLU A 35 16.03 35.45 -13.44
CA GLU A 35 15.57 35.91 -14.76
C GLU A 35 16.12 35.32 -16.10
N SER A 36 15.20 34.61 -16.79
CA SER A 36 14.84 34.66 -18.23
C SER A 36 15.87 34.33 -19.34
N MET A 37 15.64 33.22 -20.05
CA MET A 37 15.30 33.16 -21.51
C MET A 37 15.33 31.70 -22.02
N ASP A 38 14.17 31.20 -22.44
CA ASP A 38 13.92 29.99 -23.25
C ASP A 38 14.51 30.08 -24.69
N PRO A 39 14.48 29.02 -25.55
CA PRO A 39 14.24 27.59 -25.29
C PRO A 39 15.22 26.65 -26.04
N VAL A 40 15.50 25.45 -25.50
CA VAL A 40 15.84 24.28 -26.34
C VAL A 40 15.06 23.08 -25.84
N LEU A 41 14.06 22.71 -26.64
CA LEU A 41 13.29 21.48 -26.55
C LEU A 41 14.20 20.25 -26.59
N ASN A 42 14.28 19.52 -25.49
CA ASN A 42 14.64 18.11 -25.50
C ASN A 42 13.72 17.36 -24.53
N ASN A 43 12.53 17.01 -25.04
CA ASN A 43 11.55 16.21 -24.32
C ASN A 43 12.04 14.76 -24.22
N ASN A 44 12.84 14.48 -23.19
CA ASN A 44 12.84 13.18 -22.54
C ASN A 44 12.10 13.32 -21.20
N ASN A 45 10.81 13.66 -21.30
CA ASN A 45 9.90 13.54 -20.17
C ASN A 45 9.69 12.05 -19.92
N ASN A 46 10.46 11.50 -18.99
CA ASN A 46 9.96 10.40 -18.17
C ASN A 46 8.88 11.00 -17.26
N GLY A 47 7.75 11.36 -17.88
CA GLY A 47 6.61 11.92 -17.21
C GLY A 47 5.91 10.80 -16.47
N SER A 48 6.20 10.66 -15.17
CA SER A 48 5.20 10.13 -14.26
C SER A 48 4.03 11.10 -14.29
N SER A 49 3.13 10.95 -15.25
CA SER A 49 1.81 11.54 -15.16
C SER A 49 1.22 11.05 -13.85
N ALA A 50 1.03 11.96 -12.89
CA ALA A 50 0.35 11.63 -11.66
C ALA A 50 -1.00 11.00 -12.04
N LYS A 51 -1.23 9.77 -11.60
CA LYS A 51 -2.48 9.08 -11.89
C LYS A 51 -3.59 9.80 -11.12
N GLU A 52 -4.58 10.30 -11.84
CA GLU A 52 -5.74 10.93 -11.23
C GLU A 52 -6.40 9.99 -10.19
N PRO A 53 -6.81 10.51 -9.03
CA PRO A 53 -7.44 9.70 -8.00
C PRO A 53 -8.78 9.15 -8.48
N LEU A 54 -9.12 7.95 -8.02
CA LEU A 54 -10.44 7.37 -8.24
C LEU A 54 -11.41 7.94 -7.20
N VAL A 55 -12.48 8.59 -7.67
CA VAL A 55 -13.53 9.16 -6.81
C VAL A 55 -14.80 8.33 -6.94
N LEU A 56 -15.37 7.91 -5.81
CA LEU A 56 -16.61 7.14 -5.72
C LEU A 56 -17.61 7.82 -4.79
N ASN A 57 -18.91 7.69 -5.06
CA ASN A 57 -19.96 8.15 -4.15
C ASN A 57 -20.62 6.93 -3.48
N LEU A 58 -20.59 6.85 -2.15
CA LEU A 58 -21.18 5.74 -1.40
C LEU A 58 -22.71 5.64 -1.52
N ASN A 59 -23.36 6.66 -2.06
CA ASN A 59 -24.79 6.61 -2.40
C ASN A 59 -25.09 5.91 -3.72
N ASP A 60 -24.07 5.59 -4.53
CA ASP A 60 -24.24 4.82 -5.76
C ASP A 60 -24.75 3.41 -5.43
N GLY A 61 -25.62 2.89 -6.30
CA GLY A 61 -26.34 1.62 -6.05
C GLY A 61 -25.43 0.43 -5.77
N ASP A 62 -24.30 0.35 -6.49
CA ASP A 62 -23.31 -0.72 -6.36
C ASP A 62 -22.58 -0.69 -5.01
N LEU A 63 -22.55 0.48 -4.35
CA LEU A 63 -21.81 0.73 -3.11
C LEU A 63 -22.69 0.71 -1.86
N ASN A 64 -23.99 0.37 -1.98
CA ASN A 64 -24.93 0.33 -0.86
C ASN A 64 -24.44 -0.53 0.32
N GLY A 65 -23.69 -1.59 0.05
CA GLY A 65 -23.07 -2.42 1.10
C GLY A 65 -22.15 -1.63 2.04
N LEU A 66 -21.51 -0.56 1.55
CA LEU A 66 -20.57 0.26 2.33
C LEU A 66 -21.24 1.33 3.20
N LYS A 67 -22.57 1.43 3.19
CA LYS A 67 -23.34 2.33 4.08
C LYS A 67 -23.37 1.83 5.53
N THR A 68 -23.07 0.56 5.76
CA THR A 68 -23.05 -0.06 7.10
C THR A 68 -21.63 -0.46 7.47
N VAL A 69 -21.22 -0.20 8.72
CA VAL A 69 -19.92 -0.65 9.25
C VAL A 69 -19.82 -2.17 9.18
N GLY A 70 -18.69 -2.68 8.69
CA GLY A 70 -18.45 -4.09 8.38
C GLY A 70 -18.92 -4.52 6.99
N GLY A 71 -19.67 -3.66 6.28
CA GLY A 71 -20.03 -3.90 4.90
C GLY A 71 -18.82 -3.82 3.97
N TRP A 72 -18.82 -4.64 2.92
CA TRP A 72 -17.70 -4.76 1.99
C TRP A 72 -18.19 -5.00 0.56
N LEU A 73 -17.32 -4.76 -0.42
CA LEU A 73 -17.61 -4.96 -1.84
C LEU A 73 -16.35 -5.40 -2.59
N ASN A 74 -16.47 -6.45 -3.40
CA ASN A 74 -15.51 -6.75 -4.45
C ASN A 74 -15.88 -5.99 -5.74
N TYR A 75 -15.27 -4.83 -5.97
CA TYR A 75 -15.58 -3.98 -7.12
C TYR A 75 -14.66 -4.30 -8.30
N THR A 76 -14.97 -5.42 -8.96
CA THR A 76 -14.11 -6.03 -10.00
C THR A 76 -13.85 -5.12 -11.20
N SER A 77 -14.83 -4.29 -11.62
CA SER A 77 -14.64 -3.34 -12.73
C SER A 77 -13.63 -2.24 -12.45
N LYS A 78 -13.29 -2.02 -11.17
CA LYS A 78 -12.26 -1.08 -10.71
C LYS A 78 -11.02 -1.79 -10.15
N ASN A 79 -11.01 -3.13 -10.13
CA ASN A 79 -9.95 -3.96 -9.54
C ASN A 79 -9.67 -3.67 -8.05
N ILE A 80 -10.69 -3.29 -7.28
CA ILE A 80 -10.55 -2.96 -5.86
C ILE A 80 -11.49 -3.76 -4.97
N LEU A 81 -11.07 -3.97 -3.73
CA LEU A 81 -11.84 -4.56 -2.65
C LEU A 81 -12.04 -3.49 -1.57
N LEU A 82 -13.28 -3.21 -1.22
CA LEU A 82 -13.66 -2.14 -0.29
C LEU A 82 -14.21 -2.73 1.00
N LEU A 83 -13.87 -2.14 2.14
CA LEU A 83 -14.38 -2.52 3.46
C LEU A 83 -14.67 -1.28 4.30
N ARG A 84 -15.90 -1.15 4.80
CA ARG A 84 -16.30 -0.08 5.73
C ARG A 84 -15.82 -0.42 7.14
N ILE A 85 -14.70 0.16 7.57
CA ILE A 85 -14.08 -0.12 8.88
C ILE A 85 -14.86 0.54 10.01
N ASN A 86 -15.25 1.80 9.83
CA ASN A 86 -16.01 2.58 10.78
C ASN A 86 -16.78 3.70 10.03
N LYS A 87 -17.33 4.69 10.74
CA LYS A 87 -18.12 5.77 10.12
C LYS A 87 -17.29 6.71 9.22
N GLU A 88 -15.99 6.79 9.40
CA GLU A 88 -15.10 7.76 8.75
C GLU A 88 -14.05 7.08 7.85
N GLU A 89 -14.00 5.75 7.85
CA GLU A 89 -12.97 4.99 7.15
C GLU A 89 -13.58 3.90 6.27
N VAL A 90 -13.24 3.95 4.98
CA VAL A 90 -13.33 2.81 4.06
C VAL A 90 -11.91 2.40 3.70
N ARG A 91 -11.55 1.16 4.04
CA ARG A 91 -10.28 0.58 3.66
C ARG A 91 -10.39 -0.01 2.26
N VAL A 92 -9.39 0.25 1.44
CA VAL A 92 -9.38 -0.15 0.03
C VAL A 92 -8.14 -0.96 -0.25
N PHE A 93 -8.32 -2.09 -0.91
CA PHE A 93 -7.25 -2.98 -1.34
C PHE A 93 -7.29 -3.20 -2.85
N ASP A 94 -6.16 -3.59 -3.44
CA ASP A 94 -6.17 -4.32 -4.71
C ASP A 94 -6.96 -5.62 -4.52
N ASN A 95 -7.95 -5.90 -5.37
CA ASN A 95 -8.69 -7.17 -5.28
C ASN A 95 -7.92 -8.35 -5.88
N LYS A 96 -6.67 -8.16 -6.30
CA LYS A 96 -5.77 -9.23 -6.75
C LYS A 96 -5.40 -10.15 -5.59
N CYS A 97 -5.77 -11.42 -5.68
CA CYS A 97 -5.29 -12.43 -4.73
C CYS A 97 -3.75 -12.55 -4.83
N PRO A 98 -3.00 -12.35 -3.72
CA PRO A 98 -1.53 -12.42 -3.73
C PRO A 98 -0.96 -13.77 -4.19
N HIS A 99 -1.73 -14.86 -4.09
CA HIS A 99 -1.27 -16.19 -4.51
C HIS A 99 -1.12 -16.32 -6.03
N GLN A 100 -2.20 -16.08 -6.79
CA GLN A 100 -2.23 -16.32 -8.25
C GLN A 100 -2.97 -15.23 -9.05
N GLY A 101 -3.37 -14.15 -8.38
CA GLY A 101 -3.93 -12.98 -9.05
C GLY A 101 -5.40 -13.07 -9.41
N ASN A 102 -6.13 -14.09 -8.96
CA ASN A 102 -7.59 -14.13 -9.11
C ASN A 102 -8.26 -12.94 -8.40
N ARG A 103 -9.39 -12.48 -8.93
CA ARG A 103 -10.05 -11.22 -8.49
C ARG A 103 -11.54 -11.37 -8.14
N ASP A 104 -12.15 -12.51 -8.44
CA ASP A 104 -13.60 -12.66 -8.59
C ASP A 104 -14.27 -13.44 -7.46
N ARG A 105 -13.52 -14.16 -6.63
CA ARG A 105 -14.06 -15.03 -5.57
C ARG A 105 -13.53 -14.62 -4.20
N TRP A 106 -14.05 -13.53 -3.68
CA TRP A 106 -13.75 -13.07 -2.33
C TRP A 106 -14.93 -13.32 -1.40
N SER A 107 -14.65 -13.67 -0.16
CA SER A 107 -15.58 -13.63 0.97
C SER A 107 -14.91 -12.92 2.14
N TYR A 108 -15.70 -12.47 3.12
CA TYR A 108 -15.22 -11.74 4.29
C TYR A 108 -15.91 -12.25 5.55
N ASP A 109 -15.13 -12.59 6.57
CA ASP A 109 -15.63 -13.17 7.83
C ASP A 109 -15.76 -12.15 8.98
N GLY A 110 -15.45 -10.87 8.73
CA GLY A 110 -15.38 -9.83 9.76
C GLY A 110 -13.96 -9.50 10.22
N SER A 111 -12.98 -10.32 9.86
CA SER A 111 -11.56 -10.13 10.19
C SER A 111 -10.65 -10.23 8.98
N SER A 112 -10.97 -11.14 8.05
CA SER A 112 -10.10 -11.56 6.96
C SER A 112 -10.90 -11.76 5.68
N PHE A 113 -10.25 -11.46 4.57
CA PHE A 113 -10.74 -11.81 3.25
C PHE A 113 -10.21 -13.17 2.83
N GLU A 114 -11.09 -14.04 2.37
CA GLU A 114 -10.73 -15.35 1.83
C GLU A 114 -10.88 -15.34 0.30
N CYS A 115 -9.84 -15.80 -0.40
CA CYS A 115 -9.92 -16.08 -1.83
C CYS A 115 -10.45 -17.49 -2.06
N GLY A 116 -11.69 -17.62 -2.52
CA GLY A 116 -12.39 -18.90 -2.75
C GLY A 116 -11.86 -19.75 -3.92
N HIS A 117 -10.70 -19.42 -4.50
CA HIS A 117 -10.01 -20.31 -5.45
C HIS A 117 -9.17 -21.37 -4.73
N HIS A 118 -8.50 -21.00 -3.63
CA HIS A 118 -7.61 -21.87 -2.86
C HIS A 118 -7.71 -21.65 -1.34
N ASN A 119 -8.72 -20.89 -0.92
CA ASN A 119 -9.08 -20.57 0.46
C ASN A 119 -7.95 -19.88 1.24
N ASN A 120 -7.07 -19.16 0.53
CA ASN A 120 -6.07 -18.32 1.19
C ASN A 120 -6.76 -17.13 1.86
N THR A 121 -6.41 -16.89 3.12
CA THR A 121 -6.96 -15.80 3.92
C THR A 121 -5.93 -14.70 4.11
N TYR A 122 -6.41 -13.46 4.11
CA TYR A 122 -5.61 -12.26 4.29
C TYR A 122 -6.32 -11.35 5.28
N SER A 123 -5.63 -10.90 6.33
CA SER A 123 -6.26 -10.02 7.31
C SER A 123 -6.67 -8.69 6.66
N ASN A 124 -7.72 -8.08 7.19
CA ASN A 124 -8.21 -6.78 6.71
C ASN A 124 -7.31 -5.58 7.07
N SER A 125 -6.04 -5.80 7.43
CA SER A 125 -5.08 -4.75 7.76
C SER A 125 -4.19 -4.45 6.55
N CYS A 126 -3.60 -3.25 6.48
CA CYS A 126 -2.65 -2.91 5.42
C CYS A 126 -1.29 -3.61 5.52
N SER A 127 -1.09 -4.38 6.58
CA SER A 127 0.02 -5.32 6.76
C SER A 127 -0.40 -6.78 6.51
N GLY A 128 -1.65 -7.02 6.09
CA GLY A 128 -2.28 -8.34 6.01
C GLY A 128 -2.00 -9.15 4.74
N GLY A 129 -1.10 -8.67 3.89
CA GLY A 129 -0.71 -9.31 2.64
C GLY A 129 -1.47 -8.83 1.40
N LEU A 130 -2.65 -8.22 1.56
CA LEU A 130 -3.31 -7.47 0.49
C LEU A 130 -2.64 -6.10 0.32
N THR A 131 -2.46 -5.66 -0.92
CA THR A 131 -1.97 -4.32 -1.23
C THR A 131 -3.05 -3.30 -0.86
N CYS A 132 -2.76 -2.41 0.09
CA CYS A 132 -3.64 -1.29 0.45
C CYS A 132 -3.42 -0.09 -0.46
N TYR A 133 -4.52 0.61 -0.74
CA TYR A 133 -4.51 1.95 -1.32
C TYR A 133 -4.81 3.00 -0.26
N THR A 134 -4.28 4.20 -0.46
CA THR A 134 -4.66 5.35 0.38
C THR A 134 -6.05 5.80 -0.03
N ALA A 135 -6.94 5.99 0.94
CA ALA A 135 -8.27 6.51 0.68
C ALA A 135 -8.73 7.47 1.79
N THR A 136 -9.50 8.47 1.40
CA THR A 136 -10.10 9.45 2.31
C THR A 136 -11.60 9.47 2.07
N LEU A 137 -12.39 9.41 3.15
CA LEU A 137 -13.84 9.52 3.10
C LEU A 137 -14.26 10.89 3.67
N GLU A 138 -14.93 11.68 2.84
CA GLU A 138 -15.52 12.97 3.23
C GLU A 138 -17.01 12.94 2.94
N GLY A 139 -17.82 12.83 4.00
CA GLY A 139 -19.25 12.55 3.87
C GLY A 139 -19.47 11.20 3.18
N ASP A 140 -20.06 11.24 1.97
CA ASP A 140 -20.29 10.07 1.13
C ASP A 140 -19.29 9.96 -0.04
N THR A 141 -18.33 10.87 -0.14
CA THR A 141 -17.33 10.87 -1.23
C THR A 141 -16.07 10.16 -0.77
N LEU A 142 -15.73 9.07 -1.45
CA LEU A 142 -14.52 8.29 -1.23
C LEU A 142 -13.50 8.60 -2.33
N THR A 143 -12.36 9.17 -1.96
CA THR A 143 -11.25 9.48 -2.87
C THR A 143 -10.12 8.47 -2.63
N ILE A 144 -9.64 7.82 -3.69
CA ILE A 144 -8.68 6.70 -3.62
C ILE A 144 -7.46 7.00 -4.49
N THR A 145 -6.26 6.85 -3.92
CA THR A 145 -4.98 6.97 -4.62
C THR A 145 -4.38 5.57 -4.83
N ILE A 146 -4.21 5.17 -6.10
CA ILE A 146 -3.84 3.81 -6.55
C ILE A 146 -2.43 3.79 -7.13
#